data_AF-A0AAN7ZM70-F1
#
_entry.id   AF-A0AAN7ZM70-F1
#
_cell.length_a   1.000
_cell.length_b   1.000
_cell.length_c   1.000
_cell.angle_alpha   90.00
_cell.angle_beta   90.00
_cell.angle_gamma   90.00
#
_symmetry.space_group_name_H-M   'P 1'
#
loop_
_entity.id
_entity.type
_entity.pdbx_description
1 polymer ?
#
loop_
_entity_poly.entity_id
_entity_poly.type
_entity_poly.pdbx_seq_one_letter_code
_entity_poly.pdbx_strand_id
1 'polypeptide(L)'
;MTDIKIVISILCKHLNHLYNINLKAESFRLAKYNKSEGSNVKTLWKLISKIIDISPSDSIVTNVKSYFLNVLKYKSVHFYSLPEDMSYGSRELLISFAYLIANNYLNNHITDLVNRSIFNQKNRSYSSSSDIPNSKQYSFNLKQIIKNDQDFENTLHWINGQIEYNKRQCDEYREAIQKLLLKVIDPIISSLSELEILALTNEKHCKIFLEKARGVSKAVHLHTKWLSVQSSFWKWMESVIIERDKDVKGFSWKELNSYCNSL
;
A
#
# COMPACT_ATOMS: atom_id res chain seq x y z
N MET A 1 14.27 23.98 15.09
CA MET A 1 13.11 23.12 15.41
C MET A 1 12.08 23.31 14.30
N THR A 2 11.70 22.25 13.58
CA THR A 2 10.69 22.35 12.52
C THR A 2 9.32 22.50 13.17
N ASP A 3 8.52 23.47 12.72
CA ASP A 3 7.15 23.65 13.21
C ASP A 3 6.33 22.38 12.95
N ILE A 4 5.76 21.80 14.00
CA ILE A 4 4.96 20.58 13.93
C ILE A 4 3.78 20.71 12.96
N LYS A 5 3.22 21.91 12.81
CA LYS A 5 2.16 22.19 11.84
C LYS A 5 2.63 21.92 10.41
N ILE A 6 3.89 22.27 10.11
CA ILE A 6 4.51 22.02 8.81
C ILE A 6 4.74 20.52 8.62
N VAL A 7 5.25 19.83 9.63
CA VAL A 7 5.51 18.38 9.60
C VAL A 7 4.23 17.60 9.31
N ILE A 8 3.15 17.88 10.06
CA ILE A 8 1.86 17.23 9.86
C ILE A 8 1.26 17.62 8.49
N SER A 9 1.43 18.87 8.04
CA SER A 9 0.97 19.29 6.71
C SER A 9 1.64 18.51 5.58
N ILE A 10 2.95 18.25 5.69
CA ILE A 10 3.69 17.42 4.72
C ILE A 10 3.13 15.99 4.71
N LEU A 11 2.89 15.40 5.89
CA LEU A 11 2.28 14.08 6.01
C LEU A 11 0.87 14.05 5.39
N CYS A 12 0.01 15.01 5.68
CA CYS A 12 -1.33 15.08 5.09
C CYS A 12 -1.26 15.20 3.56
N LYS A 13 -0.37 16.04 3.01
CA LYS A 13 -0.19 16.14 1.55
C LYS A 13 0.22 14.80 0.94
N HIS A 14 1.12 14.08 1.59
CA HIS A 14 1.57 12.76 1.16
C HIS A 14 0.41 11.73 1.20
N LEU A 15 -0.32 11.63 2.31
CA LEU A 15 -1.45 10.70 2.46
C LEU A 15 -2.61 11.02 1.51
N ASN A 16 -2.94 12.30 1.33
CA ASN A 16 -4.02 12.72 0.45
C ASN A 16 -3.71 12.37 -1.01
N HIS A 17 -2.44 12.51 -1.42
CA HIS A 17 -1.99 12.12 -2.77
C HIS A 17 -2.01 10.60 -2.97
N LEU A 18 -1.61 9.81 -1.95
CA LEU A 18 -1.55 8.34 -2.06
C LEU A 18 -2.93 7.67 -2.00
N TYR A 19 -3.76 8.07 -1.05
CA TYR A 19 -4.99 7.35 -0.73
C TYR A 19 -6.25 8.07 -1.18
N ASN A 20 -6.14 9.23 -1.83
CA ASN A 20 -7.25 10.09 -2.25
C ASN A 20 -8.23 10.34 -1.08
N ILE A 21 -7.71 11.01 -0.04
CA ILE A 21 -8.45 11.37 1.18
C ILE A 21 -8.27 12.87 1.40
N ASN A 22 -9.19 13.50 2.13
CA ASN A 22 -9.11 14.91 2.53
C ASN A 22 -8.76 15.04 4.01
N LEU A 23 -7.47 14.85 4.36
CA LEU A 23 -6.96 15.11 5.70
C LEU A 23 -6.31 16.49 5.79
N LYS A 24 -6.58 17.19 6.89
CA LYS A 24 -5.95 18.46 7.24
C LYS A 24 -5.08 18.28 8.48
N ALA A 25 -4.05 19.11 8.60
CA ALA A 25 -3.18 19.08 9.79
C ALA A 25 -3.95 19.35 11.09
N GLU A 26 -5.03 20.13 10.99
CA GLU A 26 -5.93 20.39 12.11
C GLU A 26 -6.62 19.11 12.62
N SER A 27 -6.99 18.18 11.74
CA SER A 27 -7.58 16.90 12.13
C SER A 27 -6.64 16.09 13.03
N PHE A 28 -5.33 16.11 12.77
CA PHE A 28 -4.32 15.47 13.62
C PHE A 28 -4.11 16.20 14.94
N ARG A 29 -4.15 17.54 14.93
CA ARG A 29 -4.05 18.36 16.15
C ARG A 29 -5.24 18.11 17.08
N LEU A 30 -6.46 18.03 16.55
CA LEU A 30 -7.67 17.71 17.31
C LEU A 30 -7.69 16.27 17.78
N ALA A 31 -7.19 15.34 16.95
CA ALA A 31 -7.05 13.93 17.31
C ALA A 31 -6.16 13.73 18.53
N LYS A 32 -5.06 14.48 18.66
CA LYS A 32 -4.23 14.47 19.88
C LYS A 32 -5.05 14.68 21.16
N TYR A 33 -6.10 15.48 21.14
CA TYR A 33 -6.91 15.79 22.34
C TYR A 33 -8.27 15.08 22.38
N ASN A 34 -8.53 14.10 21.49
CA ASN A 34 -9.85 13.48 21.32
C ASN A 34 -10.99 14.49 21.04
N LYS A 35 -10.68 15.67 20.51
CA LYS A 35 -11.67 16.73 20.18
C LYS A 35 -12.05 16.72 18.70
N SER A 36 -11.97 15.56 18.05
CA SER A 36 -12.26 15.45 16.62
C SER A 36 -13.75 15.31 16.39
N GLU A 37 -14.28 16.06 15.43
CA GLU A 37 -15.62 15.81 14.90
C GLU A 37 -15.74 14.37 14.36
N GLY A 38 -16.93 13.77 14.44
CA GLY A 38 -17.17 12.41 13.93
C GLY A 38 -16.83 12.24 12.44
N SER A 39 -16.90 13.32 11.65
CA SER A 39 -16.44 13.37 10.26
C SER A 39 -14.94 13.06 10.11
N ASN A 40 -14.11 13.57 11.01
CA ASN A 40 -12.66 13.33 11.04
C ASN A 40 -12.35 11.91 11.50
N VAL A 41 -13.08 11.39 12.50
CA VAL A 41 -12.94 10.01 12.98
C VAL A 41 -13.23 9.00 11.85
N LYS A 42 -14.31 9.21 11.10
CA LYS A 42 -14.64 8.40 9.90
C LYS A 42 -13.54 8.46 8.84
N THR A 43 -12.96 9.64 8.64
CA THR A 43 -11.85 9.83 7.69
C THR A 43 -10.60 9.05 8.11
N LEU A 44 -10.29 9.01 9.42
CA LEU A 44 -9.18 8.23 9.96
C LEU A 44 -9.38 6.71 9.81
N TRP A 45 -10.60 6.21 10.06
CA TRP A 45 -10.92 4.80 9.81
C TRP A 45 -10.75 4.42 8.33
N LYS A 46 -11.26 5.27 7.42
CA LYS A 46 -11.10 5.08 5.96
C LYS A 46 -9.63 5.14 5.51
N LEU A 47 -8.82 5.98 6.15
CA LEU A 47 -7.39 6.03 5.89
C LEU A 47 -6.73 4.70 6.27
N ILE A 48 -6.97 4.23 7.50
CA ILE A 48 -6.38 2.98 7.99
C ILE A 48 -6.81 1.79 7.13
N SER A 49 -8.09 1.71 6.74
CA SER A 49 -8.57 0.62 5.88
C SER A 49 -7.91 0.62 4.51
N LYS A 50 -7.68 1.81 3.91
CA LYS A 50 -6.97 1.96 2.63
C LYS A 50 -5.49 1.62 2.73
N ILE A 51 -4.82 1.93 3.85
CA ILE A 51 -3.40 1.58 4.05
C ILE A 51 -3.21 0.07 4.14
N ILE A 52 -4.16 -0.62 4.76
CA ILE A 52 -4.12 -2.07 4.95
C ILE A 52 -4.67 -2.83 3.72
N ASP A 53 -5.26 -2.11 2.77
CA ASP A 53 -5.87 -2.66 1.55
C ASP A 53 -7.00 -3.66 1.85
N ILE A 54 -7.86 -3.33 2.81
CA ILE A 54 -9.04 -4.15 3.11
C ILE A 54 -10.21 -3.72 2.22
N SER A 55 -10.80 -4.69 1.52
CA SER A 55 -12.00 -4.49 0.71
C SER A 55 -13.12 -3.79 1.50
N PRO A 56 -13.86 -2.86 0.88
CA PRO A 56 -14.99 -2.21 1.50
C PRO A 56 -16.15 -3.22 1.62
N SER A 57 -16.17 -3.99 2.71
CA SER A 57 -17.36 -4.73 3.15
C SER A 57 -18.12 -3.94 4.23
N ASP A 58 -19.26 -4.47 4.66
CA ASP A 58 -20.27 -3.76 5.47
C ASP A 58 -19.76 -3.22 6.82
N SER A 59 -18.61 -3.68 7.35
CA SER A 59 -18.02 -3.12 8.58
C SER A 59 -16.51 -2.87 8.46
N ILE A 60 -16.15 -1.64 8.08
CA ILE A 60 -14.77 -1.14 8.09
C ILE A 60 -14.12 -1.31 9.48
N VAL A 61 -14.87 -1.04 10.56
CA VAL A 61 -14.34 -1.10 11.93
C VAL A 61 -13.96 -2.53 12.32
N THR A 62 -14.86 -3.49 12.09
CA THR A 62 -14.63 -4.90 12.44
C THR A 62 -13.45 -5.46 11.64
N ASN A 63 -13.39 -5.16 10.35
CA ASN A 63 -12.30 -5.58 9.47
C ASN A 63 -10.93 -5.04 9.92
N VAL A 64 -10.86 -3.74 10.18
CA VAL A 64 -9.62 -3.10 10.62
C VAL A 64 -9.21 -3.68 11.98
N LYS A 65 -10.13 -3.81 12.94
CA LYS A 65 -9.82 -4.43 14.25
C LYS A 65 -9.32 -5.87 14.09
N SER A 66 -9.98 -6.68 13.27
CA SER A 66 -9.56 -8.06 12.99
C SER A 66 -8.15 -8.12 12.40
N TYR A 67 -7.82 -7.24 11.45
CA TYR A 67 -6.47 -7.18 10.88
C TYR A 67 -5.42 -6.77 11.93
N PHE A 68 -5.72 -5.75 12.73
CA PHE A 68 -4.83 -5.30 13.81
C PHE A 68 -4.57 -6.41 14.84
N LEU A 69 -5.56 -7.23 15.16
CA LEU A 69 -5.44 -8.32 16.10
C LEU A 69 -4.69 -9.52 15.50
N ASN A 70 -5.10 -9.95 14.31
CA ASN A 70 -4.67 -11.22 13.72
C ASN A 70 -3.33 -11.10 12.99
N VAL A 71 -3.11 -10.01 12.26
CA VAL A 71 -1.91 -9.80 11.43
C VAL A 71 -0.88 -8.99 12.20
N LEU A 72 -1.27 -7.83 12.74
CA LEU A 72 -0.33 -6.90 13.38
C LEU A 72 -0.02 -7.22 14.84
N LYS A 73 -0.79 -8.15 15.45
CA LYS A 73 -0.71 -8.52 16.87
C LYS A 73 -0.73 -7.30 17.80
N TYR A 74 -1.49 -6.27 17.42
CA TYR A 74 -1.58 -5.01 18.15
C TYR A 74 -2.36 -5.20 19.45
N LYS A 75 -1.81 -4.75 20.58
CA LYS A 75 -2.32 -5.09 21.93
C LYS A 75 -3.07 -3.96 22.65
N SER A 76 -3.33 -2.82 22.01
CA SER A 76 -4.01 -1.70 22.69
C SER A 76 -5.48 -2.04 22.92
N VAL A 77 -5.86 -2.24 24.19
CA VAL A 77 -7.26 -2.49 24.59
C VAL A 77 -8.16 -1.32 24.18
N HIS A 78 -7.70 -0.08 24.40
CA HIS A 78 -8.45 1.14 24.05
C HIS A 78 -8.82 1.22 22.57
N PHE A 79 -7.99 0.69 21.69
CA PHE A 79 -8.29 0.62 20.26
C PHE A 79 -9.43 -0.36 19.94
N TYR A 80 -9.47 -1.52 20.61
CA TYR A 80 -10.54 -2.49 20.42
C TYR A 80 -11.86 -2.07 21.09
N SER A 81 -11.79 -1.22 22.11
CA SER A 81 -12.95 -0.61 22.77
C SER A 81 -13.63 0.50 21.95
N LEU A 82 -13.06 0.92 20.81
CA LEU A 82 -13.66 1.97 19.98
C LEU A 82 -15.03 1.54 19.41
N PRO A 83 -15.99 2.46 19.27
CA PRO A 83 -17.34 2.12 18.85
C PRO A 83 -17.40 1.83 17.33
N GLU A 84 -18.37 1.03 16.91
CA GLU A 84 -18.56 0.66 15.50
C GLU A 84 -19.14 1.80 14.65
N ASP A 85 -19.84 2.75 15.28
CA ASP A 85 -20.45 3.91 14.64
C ASP A 85 -19.42 5.00 14.22
N MET A 86 -18.14 4.80 14.58
CA MET A 86 -17.05 5.75 14.34
C MET A 86 -17.28 7.14 14.96
N SER A 87 -17.99 7.21 16.09
CA SER A 87 -18.33 8.49 16.75
C SER A 87 -17.14 9.15 17.47
N TYR A 88 -16.28 8.36 18.13
CA TYR A 88 -15.12 8.86 18.89
C TYR A 88 -13.89 7.97 18.74
N GLY A 89 -12.78 8.37 19.38
CA GLY A 89 -11.53 7.59 19.41
C GLY A 89 -10.42 8.09 18.51
N SER A 90 -10.50 9.33 18.05
CA SER A 90 -9.50 9.91 17.13
C SER A 90 -8.05 9.80 17.61
N ARG A 91 -7.77 9.85 18.93
CA ARG A 91 -6.42 9.67 19.47
C ARG A 91 -5.92 8.24 19.33
N GLU A 92 -6.74 7.26 19.68
CA GLU A 92 -6.39 5.84 19.51
C GLU A 92 -6.18 5.50 18.03
N LEU A 93 -7.02 6.07 17.14
CA LEU A 93 -6.82 5.93 15.69
C LEU A 93 -5.51 6.56 15.22
N LEU A 94 -5.14 7.74 15.76
CA LEU A 94 -3.88 8.39 15.45
C LEU A 94 -2.68 7.54 15.92
N ILE A 95 -2.76 6.93 17.10
CA ILE A 95 -1.71 6.04 17.63
C ILE A 95 -1.62 4.76 16.79
N SER A 96 -2.74 4.13 16.46
CA SER A 96 -2.78 2.96 15.58
C SER A 96 -2.27 3.26 14.18
N PHE A 97 -2.56 4.44 13.65
CA PHE A 97 -1.99 4.91 12.38
C PHE A 97 -0.47 5.10 12.48
N ALA A 98 0.02 5.70 13.56
CA ALA A 98 1.46 5.82 13.79
C ALA A 98 2.13 4.43 13.89
N TYR A 99 1.46 3.43 14.48
CA TYR A 99 1.93 2.05 14.50
C TYR A 99 2.08 1.47 13.08
N LEU A 100 1.17 1.76 12.14
CA LEU A 100 1.32 1.34 10.74
C LEU A 100 2.53 2.00 10.07
N ILE A 101 2.75 3.30 10.30
CA ILE A 101 3.93 3.99 9.78
C ILE A 101 5.22 3.34 10.32
N ALA A 102 5.25 3.00 11.61
CA ALA A 102 6.41 2.35 12.24
C ALA A 102 6.70 0.98 11.63
N ASN A 103 5.67 0.26 11.18
CA ASN A 103 5.78 -1.02 10.48
C ASN A 103 6.00 -0.87 8.96
N ASN A 104 6.55 0.26 8.51
CA ASN A 104 6.94 0.51 7.11
C ASN A 104 5.81 0.46 6.06
N TYR A 105 4.52 0.51 6.44
CA TYR A 105 3.42 0.43 5.47
C TYR A 105 3.49 1.53 4.40
N LEU A 106 3.85 2.77 4.78
CA LEU A 106 4.03 3.85 3.81
C LEU A 106 5.20 3.61 2.85
N ASN A 107 6.30 3.05 3.35
CA ASN A 107 7.49 2.74 2.54
C ASN A 107 7.18 1.60 1.57
N ASN A 108 6.49 0.57 2.06
CA ASN A 108 6.06 -0.58 1.25
C ASN A 108 5.09 -0.12 0.15
N HIS A 109 4.13 0.75 0.48
CA HIS A 109 3.18 1.25 -0.53
C HIS A 109 3.85 2.12 -1.59
N ILE A 110 4.85 2.94 -1.24
CA ILE A 110 5.64 3.68 -2.22
C ILE A 110 6.48 2.73 -3.08
N THR A 111 7.07 1.72 -2.47
CA THR A 111 7.84 0.68 -3.17
C THR A 111 6.96 -0.07 -4.16
N ASP A 112 5.76 -0.48 -3.76
CA ASP A 112 4.77 -1.12 -4.62
C ASP A 112 4.30 -0.20 -5.75
N LEU A 113 4.07 1.08 -5.45
CA LEU A 113 3.71 2.08 -6.44
C LEU A 113 4.81 2.25 -7.50
N VAL A 114 6.07 2.32 -7.08
CA VAL A 114 7.22 2.39 -8.00
C VAL A 114 7.35 1.07 -8.78
N ASN A 115 7.19 -0.07 -8.12
CA ASN A 115 7.25 -1.39 -8.74
C ASN A 115 6.13 -1.62 -9.77
N ARG A 116 4.95 -1.04 -9.58
CA ARG A 116 3.83 -1.10 -10.53
C ARG A 116 3.89 0.03 -11.58
N SER A 117 4.80 0.99 -11.41
CA SER A 117 4.91 2.13 -12.31
C SER A 117 5.60 1.79 -13.62
N ILE A 118 5.53 2.75 -14.55
CA ILE A 118 6.26 2.77 -15.82
C ILE A 118 7.78 2.75 -15.65
N PHE A 119 8.31 3.06 -14.46
CA PHE A 119 9.76 3.09 -14.20
C PHE A 119 10.33 1.72 -13.81
N ASN A 120 9.48 0.74 -13.46
CA ASN A 120 9.99 -0.58 -13.11
C ASN A 120 10.33 -1.40 -14.36
N GLN A 121 11.60 -1.76 -14.47
CA GLN A 121 12.14 -2.57 -15.56
C GLN A 121 11.53 -3.97 -15.65
N LYS A 122 10.98 -4.51 -14.56
CA LYS A 122 10.31 -5.84 -14.59
C LYS A 122 8.95 -5.80 -15.29
N ASN A 123 8.33 -4.63 -15.41
CA ASN A 123 7.14 -4.42 -16.23
C ASN A 123 7.48 -4.17 -17.72
N ARG A 124 8.76 -4.35 -18.13
CA ARG A 124 9.19 -4.32 -19.54
C ARG A 124 8.73 -5.54 -20.34
N SER A 125 8.08 -6.51 -19.68
CA SER A 125 7.56 -7.72 -20.30
C SER A 125 6.13 -7.46 -20.78
N TYR A 126 6.00 -7.31 -22.10
CA TYR A 126 4.79 -7.51 -22.89
C TYR A 126 3.53 -6.88 -22.32
N SER A 127 3.27 -5.62 -22.69
CA SER A 127 1.90 -5.31 -23.09
C SER A 127 1.57 -6.24 -24.26
N SER A 128 1.08 -7.44 -23.97
CA SER A 128 0.03 -7.97 -24.79
C SER A 128 -1.05 -6.91 -24.76
N SER A 129 -1.11 -6.11 -25.83
CA SER A 129 -2.37 -5.58 -26.29
C SER A 129 -3.41 -6.67 -26.06
N SER A 130 -4.42 -6.36 -25.27
CA SER A 130 -5.54 -7.22 -24.89
C SER A 130 -6.43 -7.62 -26.07
N ASP A 131 -5.85 -7.71 -27.26
CA ASP A 131 -6.41 -8.22 -28.49
C ASP A 131 -5.62 -9.47 -28.86
N ILE A 132 -5.63 -10.49 -28.00
CA ILE A 132 -5.36 -11.85 -28.45
C ILE A 132 -6.65 -12.26 -29.19
N PRO A 133 -6.64 -12.40 -30.52
CA PRO A 133 -7.80 -12.90 -31.22
C PRO A 133 -7.93 -14.37 -30.82
N ASN A 134 -8.96 -14.70 -30.03
CA ASN A 134 -9.41 -16.05 -29.72
C ASN A 134 -8.30 -17.10 -29.80
N SER A 135 -7.38 -17.11 -28.82
CA SER A 135 -6.56 -18.29 -28.62
C SER A 135 -7.55 -19.42 -28.31
N LYS A 136 -7.75 -20.33 -29.28
CA LYS A 136 -8.51 -21.56 -29.08
C LYS A 136 -8.01 -22.14 -27.76
N GLN A 137 -8.87 -22.13 -26.74
CA GLN A 137 -8.58 -22.83 -25.50
C GLN A 137 -8.43 -24.30 -25.89
N TYR A 138 -7.18 -24.74 -26.05
CA TYR A 138 -6.86 -26.15 -26.07
C TYR A 138 -7.14 -26.63 -24.64
N SER A 139 -8.39 -27.01 -24.37
CA SER A 139 -8.76 -27.71 -23.16
C SER A 139 -8.07 -29.08 -23.23
N PHE A 140 -6.86 -29.16 -22.69
CA PHE A 140 -6.14 -30.41 -22.55
C PHE A 140 -6.93 -31.28 -21.58
N ASN A 141 -7.58 -32.32 -22.08
CA ASN A 141 -8.56 -33.10 -21.34
C ASN A 141 -7.83 -34.10 -20.41
N LEU A 142 -7.24 -33.58 -19.33
CA LEU A 142 -6.42 -34.34 -18.37
C LEU A 142 -7.14 -35.59 -17.81
N LYS A 143 -8.47 -35.55 -17.74
CA LYS A 143 -9.31 -36.66 -17.26
C LYS A 143 -9.26 -37.92 -18.13
N GLN A 144 -8.79 -37.84 -19.38
CA GLN A 144 -8.72 -39.01 -20.28
C GLN A 144 -7.37 -39.75 -20.22
N ILE A 145 -6.32 -39.11 -19.66
CA ILE A 145 -4.94 -39.63 -19.71
C ILE A 145 -4.51 -40.22 -18.36
N ILE A 146 -5.01 -39.67 -17.24
CA ILE A 146 -4.60 -40.08 -15.90
C ILE A 146 -5.50 -41.23 -15.42
N LYS A 147 -4.99 -42.45 -15.44
CA LYS A 147 -5.71 -43.64 -14.94
C LYS A 147 -5.24 -44.04 -13.53
N ASN A 148 -3.96 -43.83 -13.22
CA ASN A 148 -3.33 -44.17 -11.93
C ASN A 148 -2.41 -43.04 -11.42
N ASP A 149 -2.06 -43.05 -10.13
CA ASP A 149 -1.17 -42.05 -9.49
C ASP A 149 0.22 -41.97 -10.16
N GLN A 150 0.73 -43.10 -10.68
CA GLN A 150 1.99 -43.14 -11.42
C GLN A 150 1.90 -42.40 -12.78
N ASP A 151 0.74 -42.48 -13.46
CA ASP A 151 0.51 -41.76 -14.72
C ASP A 151 0.36 -40.26 -14.48
N PHE A 152 -0.18 -39.88 -13.32
CA PHE A 152 -0.25 -38.48 -12.88
C PHE A 152 1.16 -37.90 -12.70
N GLU A 153 2.02 -38.55 -11.92
CA GLU A 153 3.41 -38.11 -11.70
C GLU A 153 4.20 -38.04 -13.02
N ASN A 154 4.07 -39.04 -13.89
CA ASN A 154 4.72 -39.03 -15.20
C ASN A 154 4.23 -37.87 -16.09
N THR A 155 2.93 -37.58 -16.07
CA THR A 155 2.34 -36.45 -16.80
C THR A 155 2.83 -35.12 -16.25
N LEU A 156 2.94 -35.00 -14.92
CA LEU A 156 3.42 -33.80 -14.24
C LEU A 156 4.89 -33.54 -14.55
N HIS A 157 5.72 -34.59 -14.56
CA HIS A 157 7.10 -34.51 -15.02
C HIS A 157 7.21 -34.09 -16.49
N TRP A 158 6.37 -34.64 -17.38
CA TRP A 158 6.35 -34.24 -18.78
C TRP A 158 5.94 -32.77 -18.95
N ILE A 159 4.90 -32.30 -18.26
CA ILE A 159 4.47 -30.89 -18.29
C ILE A 159 5.58 -29.98 -17.79
N ASN A 160 6.21 -30.32 -16.66
CA ASN A 160 7.34 -29.54 -16.14
C ASN A 160 8.50 -29.50 -17.14
N GLY A 161 8.80 -30.62 -17.81
CA GLY A 161 9.79 -30.66 -18.88
C GLY A 161 9.43 -29.74 -20.06
N GLN A 162 8.16 -29.71 -20.48
CA GLN A 162 7.69 -28.81 -21.53
C GLN A 162 7.74 -27.34 -21.10
N ILE A 163 7.39 -27.04 -19.85
CA ILE A 163 7.49 -25.68 -19.29
C ILE A 163 8.94 -25.21 -19.30
N GLU A 164 9.87 -26.03 -18.79
CA GLU A 164 11.29 -25.69 -18.76
C GLU A 164 11.89 -25.57 -20.17
N TYR A 165 11.48 -26.44 -21.10
CA TYR A 165 11.88 -26.33 -22.51
C TYR A 165 11.38 -25.03 -23.14
N ASN A 166 10.09 -24.71 -23.00
CA ASN A 166 9.50 -23.49 -23.54
C ASN A 166 10.12 -22.24 -22.91
N LYS A 167 10.41 -22.27 -21.61
CA LYS A 167 11.11 -21.20 -20.91
C LYS A 167 12.51 -20.99 -21.49
N ARG A 168 13.26 -22.07 -21.72
CA ARG A 168 14.58 -22.01 -22.35
C ARG A 168 14.51 -21.44 -23.77
N GLN A 169 13.54 -21.86 -24.57
CA GLN A 169 13.31 -21.30 -25.90
C GLN A 169 12.97 -19.81 -25.84
N CYS A 170 12.10 -19.38 -24.93
CA CYS A 170 11.80 -17.96 -24.71
C CYS A 170 13.05 -17.15 -24.33
N ASP A 171 13.93 -17.70 -23.50
CA ASP A 171 15.17 -17.04 -23.12
C ASP A 171 16.16 -16.95 -24.31
N GLU A 172 16.27 -18.01 -25.12
CA GLU A 172 17.06 -18.01 -26.37
C GLU A 172 16.54 -16.97 -27.38
N TYR A 173 15.22 -16.90 -27.59
CA TYR A 173 14.61 -15.87 -28.43
C TYR A 173 14.84 -14.47 -27.87
N ARG A 174 14.77 -14.29 -26.55
CA ARG A 174 15.04 -12.99 -25.91
C ARG A 174 16.48 -12.56 -26.14
N GLU A 175 17.45 -13.46 -26.00
CA GLU A 175 18.85 -13.17 -26.32
C GLU A 175 19.05 -12.83 -27.80
N ALA A 176 18.40 -13.57 -28.70
CA ALA A 176 18.49 -13.31 -30.13
C ALA A 176 17.92 -11.93 -30.49
N ILE A 177 16.76 -11.56 -29.93
CA ILE A 177 16.15 -10.24 -30.07
C ILE A 177 17.07 -9.16 -29.50
N GLN A 178 17.65 -9.38 -28.32
CA GLN A 178 18.58 -8.43 -27.70
C GLN A 178 19.84 -8.22 -28.56
N LYS A 179 20.41 -9.29 -29.13
CA LYS A 179 21.56 -9.21 -30.06
C LYS A 179 21.21 -8.45 -31.34
N LEU A 180 19.98 -8.58 -31.85
CA LEU A 180 19.50 -7.84 -33.01
C LEU A 180 19.23 -6.37 -32.68
N LEU A 181 18.60 -6.08 -31.55
CA LEU A 181 18.36 -4.72 -31.08
C LEU A 181 19.69 -3.97 -30.88
N LEU A 182 20.68 -4.60 -30.25
CA LEU A 182 22.02 -4.02 -30.10
C LEU A 182 22.74 -3.72 -31.43
N LYS A 183 22.34 -4.36 -32.54
CA LYS A 183 22.89 -4.09 -33.89
C LYS A 183 22.16 -2.96 -34.62
N VAL A 184 20.90 -2.72 -34.31
CA VAL A 184 20.02 -1.79 -35.04
C VAL A 184 19.87 -0.45 -34.30
N ILE A 185 20.16 -0.45 -33.00
CA ILE A 185 19.74 0.61 -32.11
C ILE A 185 20.94 1.06 -31.26
N ASP A 186 21.26 2.36 -31.30
CA ASP A 186 22.26 3.03 -30.47
C ASP A 186 22.11 2.59 -28.99
N PRO A 187 23.21 2.39 -28.21
CA PRO A 187 23.13 1.80 -26.87
C PRO A 187 22.18 2.55 -25.91
N ILE A 188 21.91 3.82 -26.19
CA ILE A 188 20.98 4.68 -25.47
C ILE A 188 19.54 4.13 -25.52
N ILE A 189 19.08 3.68 -26.69
CA ILE A 189 17.69 3.20 -26.88
C ILE A 189 17.53 1.74 -26.42
N SER A 190 18.61 0.96 -26.32
CA SER A 190 18.58 -0.41 -25.76
C SER A 190 18.15 -0.47 -24.28
N SER A 191 18.14 0.68 -23.60
CA SER A 191 17.74 0.84 -22.20
C SER A 191 16.29 1.30 -22.02
N LEU A 192 15.62 1.71 -23.10
CA LEU A 192 14.28 2.29 -23.08
C LEU A 192 13.21 1.19 -23.16
N SER A 193 12.18 1.32 -22.34
CA SER A 193 10.96 0.53 -22.40
C SER A 193 10.15 0.82 -23.67
N GLU A 194 9.30 -0.12 -24.06
CA GLU A 194 8.38 0.04 -25.20
C GLU A 194 7.55 1.33 -25.10
N LEU A 195 7.07 1.67 -23.90
CA LEU A 195 6.34 2.92 -23.65
C LEU A 195 7.21 4.17 -23.82
N GLU A 196 8.50 4.11 -23.48
CA GLU A 196 9.44 5.22 -23.69
C GLU A 196 9.72 5.40 -25.19
N ILE A 197 9.88 4.31 -25.95
CA ILE A 197 10.05 4.34 -27.41
C ILE A 197 8.78 4.87 -28.09
N LEU A 198 7.59 4.40 -27.67
CA LEU A 198 6.31 4.90 -28.16
C LEU A 198 6.09 6.38 -27.80
N ALA A 199 6.51 6.80 -26.61
CA ALA A 199 6.45 8.21 -26.20
C ALA A 199 7.38 9.09 -27.04
N LEU A 200 8.57 8.61 -27.41
CA LEU A 200 9.51 9.36 -28.27
C LEU A 200 9.01 9.48 -29.72
N THR A 201 8.20 8.54 -30.18
CA THR A 201 7.74 8.47 -31.58
C THR A 201 6.34 9.05 -31.79
N ASN A 202 5.51 9.15 -30.74
CA ASN A 202 4.13 9.59 -30.84
C ASN A 202 3.71 10.55 -29.70
N GLU A 203 3.26 11.75 -30.08
CA GLU A 203 2.85 12.81 -29.14
C GLU A 203 1.74 12.36 -28.17
N LYS A 204 0.79 11.53 -28.62
CA LYS A 204 -0.29 11.02 -27.74
C LYS A 204 0.25 10.11 -26.65
N HIS A 205 1.17 9.21 -27.00
CA HIS A 205 1.80 8.29 -26.06
C HIS A 205 2.76 9.05 -25.12
N CYS A 206 3.41 10.10 -25.61
CA CYS A 206 4.20 11.01 -24.78
C CYS A 206 3.37 11.66 -23.68
N LYS A 207 2.19 12.18 -24.02
CA LYS A 207 1.27 12.78 -23.03
C LYS A 207 0.86 11.78 -21.96
N ILE A 208 0.46 10.56 -22.36
CA ILE A 208 0.09 9.48 -21.43
C ILE A 208 1.26 9.09 -20.51
N PHE A 209 2.46 8.97 -21.08
CA PHE A 209 3.66 8.65 -20.32
C PHE A 209 3.96 9.74 -19.28
N LEU A 210 3.93 11.01 -19.67
CA LEU A 210 4.19 12.14 -18.78
C LEU A 210 3.14 12.24 -17.66
N GLU A 211 1.87 11.96 -17.93
CA GLU A 211 0.84 11.95 -16.89
C GLU A 211 1.08 10.85 -15.85
N LYS A 212 1.36 9.62 -16.30
CA LYS A 212 1.70 8.50 -15.40
C LYS A 212 2.98 8.78 -14.61
N ALA A 213 4.00 9.32 -15.27
CA ALA A 213 5.28 9.70 -14.66
C ALA A 213 5.10 10.77 -13.57
N ARG A 214 4.30 11.81 -13.85
CA ARG A 214 4.03 12.90 -12.90
C ARG A 214 3.38 12.39 -11.63
N GLY A 215 2.41 11.47 -11.73
CA GLY A 215 1.72 10.91 -10.56
C GLY A 215 2.69 10.21 -9.62
N VAL A 216 3.58 9.38 -10.18
CA VAL A 216 4.58 8.60 -9.44
C VAL A 216 5.69 9.51 -8.90
N SER A 217 6.23 10.40 -9.73
CA SER A 217 7.25 11.38 -9.34
C SER A 217 6.78 12.25 -8.17
N LYS A 218 5.53 12.74 -8.23
CA LYS A 218 4.93 13.51 -7.15
C LYS A 218 4.79 12.69 -5.86
N ALA A 219 4.40 11.42 -5.94
CA ALA A 219 4.31 10.54 -4.78
C ALA A 219 5.68 10.33 -4.12
N VAL A 220 6.70 10.01 -4.93
CA VAL A 220 8.08 9.84 -4.45
C VAL A 220 8.62 11.13 -3.84
N HIS A 221 8.43 12.28 -4.49
CA HIS A 221 8.87 13.58 -3.96
C HIS A 221 8.24 13.92 -2.60
N LEU A 222 6.92 13.71 -2.48
CA LEU A 222 6.23 13.91 -1.20
C LEU A 222 6.71 12.94 -0.13
N HIS A 223 7.02 11.70 -0.52
CA HIS A 223 7.59 10.70 0.38
C HIS A 223 8.99 11.10 0.87
N THR A 224 9.88 11.55 -0.02
CA THR A 224 11.21 12.04 0.36
C THR A 224 11.12 13.23 1.33
N LYS A 225 10.20 14.16 1.08
CA LYS A 225 9.92 15.25 2.02
C LYS A 225 9.44 14.74 3.37
N TRP A 226 8.52 13.77 3.39
CA TRP A 226 8.07 13.15 4.61
C TRP A 226 9.23 12.52 5.40
N LEU A 227 10.09 11.73 4.76
CA LEU A 227 11.24 11.11 5.41
C LEU A 227 12.17 12.15 6.06
N SER A 228 12.38 13.29 5.41
CA SER A 228 13.23 14.38 5.96
C SER A 228 12.69 14.99 7.27
N VAL A 229 11.37 14.90 7.52
CA VAL A 229 10.73 15.48 8.71
C VAL A 229 10.18 14.43 9.68
N GLN A 230 10.30 13.14 9.34
CA GLN A 230 9.72 12.03 10.09
C GLN A 230 10.19 11.98 11.55
N SER A 231 11.45 12.30 11.82
CA SER A 231 12.00 12.35 13.19
C SER A 231 11.25 13.34 14.09
N SER A 232 10.80 14.47 13.53
CA SER A 232 10.02 15.48 14.27
C SER A 232 8.59 15.01 14.52
N PHE A 233 8.01 14.21 13.62
CA PHE A 233 6.72 13.59 13.83
C PHE A 233 6.76 12.60 15.00
N TRP A 234 7.80 11.77 15.10
CA TRP A 234 7.92 10.81 16.20
C TRP A 234 8.04 11.49 17.57
N LYS A 235 8.84 12.56 17.67
CA LYS A 235 8.90 13.39 18.89
C LYS A 235 7.54 13.97 19.28
N TRP A 236 6.73 14.35 18.29
CA TRP A 236 5.37 14.82 18.58
C TRP A 236 4.44 13.68 19.00
N MET A 237 4.55 12.49 18.39
CA MET A 237 3.78 11.31 18.77
C MET A 237 4.04 10.86 20.21
N GLU A 238 5.25 11.01 20.72
CA GLU A 238 5.54 10.80 22.15
C GLU A 238 4.62 11.68 23.03
N SER A 239 4.42 12.94 22.65
CA SER A 239 3.50 13.85 23.35
C SER A 239 2.03 13.44 23.24
N VAL A 240 1.64 12.71 22.19
CA VAL A 240 0.28 12.15 22.02
C VAL A 240 0.08 10.97 22.96
N ILE A 241 1.10 10.11 23.10
CA ILE A 241 1.08 8.96 24.02
C ILE A 241 1.05 9.43 25.47
N ILE A 242 1.87 10.42 25.83
CA ILE A 242 1.83 11.04 27.17
C ILE A 242 0.43 11.57 27.49
N GLU A 243 -0.23 12.21 26.54
CA GLU A 243 -1.59 12.73 26.74
C GLU A 243 -2.62 11.62 26.90
N ARG A 244 -2.51 10.52 26.14
CA ARG A 244 -3.33 9.31 26.36
C ARG A 244 -3.13 8.77 27.79
N ASP A 245 -1.90 8.67 28.25
CA ASP A 245 -1.61 8.12 29.57
C ASP A 245 -2.12 9.02 30.71
N LYS A 246 -2.26 10.34 30.48
CA LYS A 246 -2.96 11.23 31.42
C LYS A 246 -4.45 10.94 31.49
N ASP A 247 -5.11 10.67 30.37
CA ASP A 247 -6.54 10.31 30.37
C ASP A 247 -6.76 8.96 31.07
N VAL A 248 -5.81 8.02 30.93
CA VAL A 248 -5.85 6.71 31.61
C VAL A 248 -5.55 6.84 33.11
N LYS A 249 -4.57 7.66 33.50
CA LYS A 249 -4.26 7.97 34.90
C LYS A 249 -5.26 8.95 35.55
N GLY A 250 -6.11 9.59 34.74
CA GLY A 250 -7.19 10.47 35.14
C GLY A 250 -8.40 9.74 35.75
N PHE A 251 -8.45 8.40 35.67
CA PHE A 251 -9.27 7.58 36.56
C PHE A 251 -8.63 7.63 37.95
N SER A 252 -8.97 8.68 38.69
CA SER A 252 -8.54 8.86 40.06
C SER A 252 -9.05 7.67 40.88
N TRP A 253 -8.17 6.90 41.50
CA TRP A 253 -8.54 5.91 42.52
C TRP A 253 -9.40 6.53 43.64
N LYS A 254 -9.38 7.87 43.80
CA LYS A 254 -10.27 8.58 44.72
C LYS A 254 -11.74 8.58 44.30
N GLU A 255 -12.04 8.49 43.00
CA GLU A 255 -13.43 8.39 42.48
C GLU A 255 -14.01 6.97 42.67
N LEU A 256 -13.15 5.94 42.65
CA LEU A 256 -13.55 4.57 43.02
C LEU A 256 -13.80 4.42 44.53
N ASN A 257 -13.00 5.08 45.37
CA ASN A 257 -13.21 5.10 46.82
C ASN A 257 -14.49 5.85 47.24
N SER A 258 -15.01 6.80 46.46
CA SER A 258 -16.32 7.40 46.75
C SER A 258 -17.48 6.48 46.38
N TYR A 259 -17.32 5.64 45.35
CA TYR A 259 -18.33 4.66 44.93
C TYR A 259 -18.38 3.41 45.83
N CYS A 260 -17.24 2.99 46.38
CA CYS A 260 -17.18 1.84 47.29
C CYS A 260 -17.59 2.17 48.74
N ASN A 261 -17.60 3.46 49.12
CA ASN A 261 -18.02 3.90 50.46
C ASN A 261 -19.46 4.47 50.49
N SER A 262 -20.19 4.37 49.38
CA SER A 262 -21.61 4.75 49.26
C SER A 262 -22.55 3.56 49.04
N LEU A 263 -22.09 2.35 49.35
CA LEU A 263 -22.86 1.11 49.49
C LEU A 263 -22.64 0.58 50.92
#